data_AF-A0A952NF65-F1
#
_entry.id   AF-A0A952NF65-F1
#
_cell.length_a   1.000
_cell.length_b   1.000
_cell.length_c   1.000
_cell.angle_alpha   90.00
_cell.angle_beta   90.00
_cell.angle_gamma   90.00
#
_symmetry.space_group_name_H-M   'P 1'
#
loop_
_entity.id
_entity.type
_entity.pdbx_description
1 polymer ?
#
loop_
_entity_poly.entity_id
_entity_poly.type
_entity_poly.pdbx_seq_one_letter_code
_entity_poly.pdbx_strand_id
1 'polypeptide(L)'
;MKTMIALVMTVAGSAAMAASGGHAHDPHHIPTDLIFWQVFNLTILFGALIYFLRQPVKDFFRQRQAGFVEASQKSQAARQEAEKQYLELKHKIERLESTRAETLARAEAEAADLRRHMLKEADEMASRIRHEAQVTAQIEVQRARQDLRESFIDDSIAAARQVLAKDIGSQDHSKLQTDFVKNIEAVNQ
;
A
#
# COMPACT_ATOMS: atom_id res chain seq x y z
N MET A 1 -34.71 48.63 8.25
CA MET A 1 -34.49 49.26 9.58
C MET A 1 -34.43 50.79 9.48
N LYS A 2 -33.57 51.38 8.63
CA LYS A 2 -33.45 52.84 8.48
C LYS A 2 -34.75 53.56 8.04
N THR A 3 -35.53 52.96 7.13
CA THR A 3 -36.83 53.49 6.68
C THR A 3 -37.93 53.42 7.76
N MET A 4 -37.86 52.43 8.65
CA MET A 4 -38.82 52.24 9.74
C MET A 4 -38.57 53.25 10.88
N ILE A 5 -37.31 53.51 11.21
CA ILE A 5 -36.92 54.56 12.16
C ILE A 5 -37.29 55.93 11.60
N ALA A 6 -37.06 56.18 10.31
CA ALA A 6 -37.46 57.42 9.66
C ALA A 6 -38.99 57.63 9.69
N LEU A 7 -39.78 56.62 9.32
CA LEU A 7 -41.25 56.70 9.34
C LEU A 7 -41.81 56.91 10.77
N VAL A 8 -41.28 56.20 11.76
CA VAL A 8 -41.67 56.36 13.18
C VAL A 8 -41.27 57.74 13.71
N MET A 9 -40.09 58.25 13.35
CA MET A 9 -39.63 59.59 13.71
C MET A 9 -40.47 60.69 13.06
N THR A 10 -40.87 60.52 11.79
CA THR A 10 -41.75 61.49 11.10
C THR A 10 -43.14 61.50 11.72
N VAL A 11 -43.71 60.32 12.02
CA VAL A 11 -45.03 60.18 12.65
C VAL A 11 -45.05 60.71 14.09
N ALA A 12 -44.00 60.44 14.88
CA ALA A 12 -43.86 60.96 16.24
C ALA A 12 -43.61 62.48 16.27
N GLY A 13 -42.83 63.00 15.31
CA GLY A 13 -42.61 64.44 15.14
C GLY A 13 -43.90 65.21 14.83
N SER A 14 -44.79 64.64 14.02
CA SER A 14 -46.12 65.23 13.77
C SER A 14 -47.04 65.21 15.00
N ALA A 15 -46.95 64.20 15.85
CA ALA A 15 -47.73 64.13 17.09
C ALA A 15 -47.26 65.16 18.15
N ALA A 16 -45.94 65.38 18.25
CA ALA A 16 -45.37 66.39 19.15
C ALA A 16 -45.69 67.83 18.73
N MET A 17 -45.82 68.09 17.42
CA MET A 17 -46.19 69.42 16.88
C MET A 17 -47.72 69.69 16.91
N ALA A 18 -48.54 68.65 17.04
CA ALA A 18 -49.99 68.81 17.26
C ALA A 18 -50.37 69.02 18.74
N ALA A 19 -49.44 68.73 19.66
CA ALA A 19 -49.63 68.92 21.11
C ALA A 19 -49.27 70.34 21.61
N SER A 20 -48.76 71.23 20.75
CA SER A 20 -48.38 72.61 21.10
C SER A 20 -49.35 73.69 20.58
N GLY A 21 -50.56 73.31 20.17
CA GLY A 21 -51.65 74.24 19.86
C GLY A 21 -52.50 74.54 21.10
N GLY A 22 -52.24 75.68 21.76
CA GLY A 22 -53.01 76.11 22.93
C GLY A 22 -54.49 76.31 22.61
N HIS A 23 -55.36 75.58 23.31
CA HIS A 23 -56.80 75.85 23.40
C HIS A 23 -57.18 75.91 24.88
N ALA A 24 -57.69 77.08 25.27
CA ALA A 24 -58.15 77.38 26.61
C ALA A 24 -59.33 76.47 27.00
N HIS A 25 -59.35 76.12 28.28
CA HIS A 25 -60.28 75.22 28.95
C HIS A 25 -61.74 75.71 28.91
N ASP A 26 -62.66 74.82 28.53
CA ASP A 26 -64.02 74.75 29.08
C ASP A 26 -64.24 73.33 29.66
N PRO A 27 -64.94 73.14 30.81
CA PRO A 27 -64.74 71.95 31.64
C PRO A 27 -65.55 70.69 31.27
N HIS A 28 -66.30 70.64 30.17
CA HIS A 28 -67.26 69.55 29.93
C HIS A 28 -67.32 68.93 28.53
N HIS A 29 -66.35 69.17 27.63
CA HIS A 29 -66.28 68.45 26.35
C HIS A 29 -64.93 67.78 26.17
N ILE A 30 -64.92 66.45 26.12
CA ILE A 30 -63.76 65.68 25.66
C ILE A 30 -63.53 66.08 24.20
N PRO A 31 -62.34 66.61 23.82
CA PRO A 31 -62.08 66.99 22.44
C PRO A 31 -61.93 65.74 21.58
N THR A 32 -63.04 65.27 21.02
CA THR A 32 -63.13 64.06 20.18
C THR A 32 -62.28 64.15 18.92
N ASP A 33 -62.03 65.37 18.42
CA ASP A 33 -61.27 65.59 17.18
C ASP A 33 -59.76 65.31 17.35
N LEU A 34 -59.18 65.68 18.49
CA LEU A 34 -57.78 65.38 18.81
C LEU A 34 -57.58 63.86 18.99
N ILE A 35 -58.51 63.20 19.68
CA ILE A 35 -58.48 61.75 19.89
C ILE A 35 -58.67 61.02 18.55
N PHE A 36 -59.56 61.48 17.68
CA PHE A 36 -59.80 60.88 16.36
C PHE A 36 -58.53 60.92 15.49
N TRP A 37 -57.85 62.07 15.43
CA TRP A 37 -56.60 62.18 14.66
C TRP A 37 -55.47 61.31 15.22
N GLN A 38 -55.37 61.21 16.55
CA GLN A 38 -54.39 60.35 17.22
C GLN A 38 -54.67 58.87 16.96
N VAL A 39 -55.94 58.44 17.01
CA VAL A 39 -56.35 57.06 16.69
C VAL A 39 -56.13 56.74 15.22
N PHE A 40 -56.40 57.67 14.32
CA PHE A 40 -56.14 57.51 12.88
C PHE A 40 -54.64 57.33 12.60
N ASN A 41 -53.80 58.18 13.20
CA ASN A 41 -52.35 58.08 13.06
C ASN A 41 -51.80 56.76 13.65
N LEU A 42 -52.28 56.37 14.84
CA LEU A 42 -51.94 55.07 15.45
C LEU A 42 -52.36 53.91 14.54
N THR A 43 -53.53 53.97 13.91
CA THR A 43 -54.04 52.94 13.01
C THR A 43 -53.17 52.81 11.76
N ILE A 44 -52.75 53.93 11.15
CA ILE A 44 -51.83 53.93 10.01
C ILE A 44 -50.47 53.35 10.42
N LEU A 45 -49.94 53.75 11.57
CA LEU A 45 -48.67 53.23 12.10
C LEU A 45 -48.76 51.71 12.34
N PHE A 46 -49.84 51.24 12.95
CA PHE A 46 -50.06 49.82 13.22
C PHE A 46 -50.24 49.02 11.92
N GLY A 47 -50.95 49.58 10.94
CA GLY A 47 -51.10 48.99 9.60
C GLY A 47 -49.77 48.86 8.86
N ALA A 48 -48.97 49.92 8.82
CA ALA A 48 -47.64 49.92 8.21
C ALA A 48 -46.68 48.94 8.93
N LEU A 49 -46.73 48.90 10.26
CA LEU A 49 -45.94 47.97 11.06
C LEU A 49 -46.33 46.52 10.77
N ILE A 50 -47.62 46.18 10.76
CA ILE A 50 -48.07 44.82 10.45
C ILE A 50 -47.68 44.43 9.01
N TYR A 51 -47.85 45.32 8.04
CA TYR A 51 -47.48 45.04 6.64
C TYR A 51 -45.99 44.74 6.51
N PHE A 52 -45.13 45.56 7.12
CA PHE A 52 -43.69 45.42 6.99
C PHE A 52 -43.09 44.31 7.87
N LEU A 53 -43.66 44.04 9.05
CA LEU A 53 -43.13 43.07 10.01
C LEU A 53 -43.61 41.63 9.75
N ARG A 54 -44.70 41.45 9.00
CA ARG A 54 -45.24 40.13 8.65
C ARG A 54 -44.26 39.25 7.90
N GLN A 55 -43.43 39.82 7.04
CA GLN A 55 -42.46 39.06 6.24
C GLN A 55 -41.21 38.66 7.07
N PRO A 56 -40.45 39.58 7.69
CA PRO A 56 -39.24 39.22 8.44
C PRO A 56 -39.53 38.32 9.66
N VAL A 57 -40.69 38.47 10.31
CA VAL A 57 -41.06 37.61 11.44
C VAL A 57 -41.31 36.18 10.96
N LYS A 58 -42.05 36.00 9.85
CA LYS A 58 -42.28 34.66 9.28
C LYS A 58 -40.98 34.02 8.82
N ASP A 59 -40.09 34.78 8.19
CA ASP A 59 -38.80 34.29 7.71
C ASP A 59 -37.88 33.89 8.87
N PHE A 60 -37.85 34.66 9.95
CA PHE A 60 -37.09 34.32 11.16
C PHE A 60 -37.53 32.99 11.80
N PHE A 61 -38.85 32.78 11.95
CA PHE A 61 -39.38 31.53 12.50
C PHE A 61 -39.15 30.34 11.55
N ARG A 62 -39.30 30.53 10.24
CA ARG A 62 -38.99 29.49 9.24
C ARG A 62 -37.51 29.12 9.26
N GLN A 63 -36.61 30.09 9.32
CA GLN A 63 -35.17 29.84 9.35
C GLN A 63 -34.76 29.09 10.63
N ARG A 64 -35.35 29.44 11.78
CA ARG A 64 -35.09 28.74 13.04
C ARG A 64 -35.62 27.31 13.03
N GLN A 65 -36.81 27.09 12.48
CA GLN A 65 -37.39 25.76 12.33
C GLN A 65 -36.57 24.92 11.34
N ALA A 66 -36.17 25.48 10.20
CA ALA A 66 -35.33 24.82 9.21
C ALA A 66 -33.97 24.41 9.81
N GLY A 67 -33.32 25.30 10.57
CA GLY A 67 -32.05 24.98 11.23
C GLY A 67 -32.15 23.86 12.27
N PHE A 68 -33.27 23.78 13.00
CA PHE A 68 -33.50 22.67 13.94
C PHE A 68 -33.72 21.34 13.22
N VAL A 69 -34.52 21.36 12.14
CA VAL A 69 -34.77 20.17 11.31
C VAL A 69 -33.48 19.70 10.64
N GLU A 70 -32.69 20.60 10.09
CA GLU A 70 -31.40 20.30 9.47
C GLU A 70 -30.40 19.72 10.48
N ALA A 71 -30.28 20.32 11.67
CA ALA A 71 -29.42 19.80 12.73
C ALA A 71 -29.85 18.40 13.18
N SER A 72 -31.16 18.16 13.31
CA SER A 72 -31.71 16.84 13.64
C SER A 72 -31.42 15.81 12.54
N GLN A 73 -31.66 16.17 11.27
CA GLN A 73 -31.38 15.29 10.13
C GLN A 73 -29.89 14.97 10.03
N LYS A 74 -29.01 15.97 10.19
CA LYS A 74 -27.56 15.78 10.18
C LYS A 74 -27.09 14.87 11.31
N SER A 75 -27.66 15.01 12.51
CA SER A 75 -27.34 14.14 13.64
C SER A 75 -27.80 12.69 13.40
N GLN A 76 -29.00 12.50 12.84
CA GLN A 76 -29.50 11.17 12.48
C GLN A 76 -28.67 10.53 11.37
N ALA A 77 -28.33 11.29 10.32
CA ALA A 77 -27.48 10.81 9.22
C ALA A 77 -26.09 10.40 9.73
N ALA A 78 -25.46 11.24 10.57
CA ALA A 78 -24.16 10.92 11.16
C ALA A 78 -24.22 9.68 12.05
N ARG A 79 -25.31 9.49 12.81
CA ARG A 79 -25.52 8.27 13.60
C ARG A 79 -25.67 7.02 12.73
N GLN A 80 -26.48 7.09 11.67
CA GLN A 80 -26.66 5.97 10.75
C GLN A 80 -25.37 5.63 10.01
N GLU A 81 -24.59 6.63 9.61
CA GLU A 81 -23.31 6.42 8.96
C GLU A 81 -22.29 5.79 9.92
N ALA A 82 -22.21 6.26 11.16
CA ALA A 82 -21.37 5.65 12.19
C ALA A 82 -21.78 4.20 12.49
N GLU A 83 -23.09 3.91 12.55
CA GLU A 83 -23.60 2.56 12.77
C GLU A 83 -23.28 1.63 11.59
N LYS A 84 -23.42 2.10 10.35
CA LYS A 84 -23.00 1.36 9.15
C LYS A 84 -21.50 1.05 9.17
N GLN A 85 -20.67 2.06 9.43
CA GLN A 85 -19.22 1.88 9.52
C GLN A 85 -18.83 0.91 10.64
N TYR A 86 -19.52 0.98 11.78
CA TYR A 86 -19.30 0.05 12.89
C TYR A 86 -19.66 -1.39 12.50
N LEU A 87 -20.79 -1.61 11.85
CA LEU A 87 -21.21 -2.94 11.38
C LEU A 87 -20.25 -3.49 10.32
N GLU A 88 -19.82 -2.67 9.36
CA GLU A 88 -18.82 -3.06 8.36
C GLU A 88 -17.49 -3.44 9.01
N LEU A 89 -17.01 -2.64 9.97
CA LEU A 89 -15.77 -2.93 10.68
C LEU A 89 -15.88 -4.20 11.51
N LYS A 90 -17.02 -4.38 12.20
CA LYS A 90 -17.30 -5.60 12.97
C LYS A 90 -17.28 -6.84 12.08
N HIS A 91 -17.98 -6.80 10.95
CA HIS A 91 -17.94 -7.90 9.97
C HIS A 91 -16.54 -8.15 9.42
N LYS A 92 -15.76 -7.10 9.18
CA LYS A 92 -14.36 -7.24 8.74
C LYS A 92 -13.51 -7.91 9.81
N ILE A 93 -13.67 -7.56 11.08
CA ILE A 93 -12.96 -8.18 12.20
C ILE A 93 -13.37 -9.66 12.33
N GLU A 94 -14.67 -9.96 12.32
CA GLU A 94 -15.17 -11.35 12.40
C GLU A 94 -14.64 -12.21 11.25
N ARG A 95 -14.59 -11.66 10.03
CA ARG A 95 -14.02 -12.35 8.87
C ARG A 95 -12.51 -12.56 9.01
N LEU A 96 -11.79 -11.58 9.53
CA LEU A 96 -10.35 -11.72 9.77
C LEU A 96 -10.07 -12.76 10.87
N GLU A 97 -10.87 -12.79 11.92
CA GLU A 97 -10.75 -13.78 12.99
C GLU A 97 -11.07 -15.19 12.50
N SER A 98 -12.12 -15.37 11.70
CA SER A 98 -12.46 -16.68 11.12
C SER A 98 -11.40 -17.16 10.13
N THR A 99 -10.84 -16.26 9.33
CA THR A 99 -9.81 -16.60 8.33
C THR A 99 -8.41 -16.72 8.95
N ARG A 100 -8.18 -16.21 10.17
CA ARG A 100 -6.85 -16.26 10.83
C ARG A 100 -6.36 -17.70 11.01
N ALA A 101 -7.22 -18.57 11.54
CA ALA A 101 -6.86 -19.96 11.79
C ALA A 101 -6.55 -20.70 10.49
N GLU A 102 -7.36 -20.48 9.44
CA GLU A 102 -7.14 -21.04 8.11
C GLU A 102 -5.82 -20.53 7.49
N THR A 103 -5.56 -19.23 7.59
CA THR A 103 -4.33 -18.62 7.07
C THR A 103 -3.10 -19.17 7.77
N LEU A 104 -3.16 -19.34 9.10
CA LEU A 104 -2.06 -19.91 9.87
C LEU A 104 -1.83 -21.39 9.50
N ALA A 105 -2.89 -22.18 9.42
CA ALA A 105 -2.80 -23.59 9.02
C ALA A 105 -2.24 -23.74 7.60
N ARG A 106 -2.64 -22.87 6.68
CA ARG A 106 -2.09 -22.84 5.32
C ARG A 106 -0.60 -22.46 5.31
N ALA A 107 -0.20 -21.45 6.07
CA ALA A 107 1.20 -21.04 6.18
C ALA A 107 2.07 -22.16 6.78
N GLU A 108 1.58 -22.87 7.79
CA GLU A 108 2.26 -24.03 8.37
C GLU A 108 2.39 -25.19 7.37
N ALA A 109 1.33 -25.47 6.61
CA ALA A 109 1.35 -26.51 5.58
C ALA A 109 2.33 -26.17 4.44
N GLU A 110 2.32 -24.92 3.96
CA GLU A 110 3.26 -24.43 2.93
C GLU A 110 4.70 -24.46 3.45
N ALA A 111 4.95 -24.06 4.70
CA ALA A 111 6.28 -24.13 5.32
C ALA A 111 6.77 -25.57 5.47
N ALA A 112 5.89 -26.50 5.86
CA ALA A 112 6.23 -27.92 5.97
C ALA A 112 6.57 -28.52 4.60
N ASP A 113 5.82 -28.15 3.55
CA ASP A 113 6.06 -28.62 2.19
C ASP A 113 7.37 -28.08 1.62
N LEU A 114 7.60 -26.76 1.77
CA LEU A 114 8.86 -26.13 1.37
C LEU A 114 10.06 -26.76 2.09
N ARG A 115 9.92 -27.06 3.39
CA ARG A 115 10.97 -27.76 4.16
C ARG A 115 11.25 -29.15 3.59
N ARG A 116 10.22 -29.93 3.24
CA ARG A 116 10.41 -31.25 2.60
C ARG A 116 11.11 -31.12 1.26
N HIS A 117 10.72 -30.14 0.43
CA HIS A 117 11.35 -29.87 -0.86
C HIS A 117 12.83 -29.50 -0.70
N MET A 118 13.15 -28.57 0.20
CA MET A 118 14.55 -28.19 0.47
C MET A 118 15.40 -29.37 0.95
N LEU A 119 14.85 -30.22 1.84
CA LEU A 119 15.59 -31.40 2.32
C LEU A 119 15.82 -32.42 1.19
N LYS A 120 14.83 -32.63 0.33
CA LYS A 120 14.95 -33.53 -0.81
C LYS A 120 15.98 -33.02 -1.81
N GLU A 121 15.94 -31.75 -2.16
CA GLU A 121 16.92 -31.12 -3.06
C GLU A 121 18.33 -31.16 -2.46
N ALA A 122 18.47 -30.92 -1.15
CA ALA A 122 19.75 -31.03 -0.46
C ALA A 122 20.33 -32.44 -0.51
N ASP A 123 19.49 -33.47 -0.31
CA ASP A 123 19.92 -34.88 -0.39
C ASP A 123 20.30 -35.30 -1.82
N GLU A 124 19.49 -34.91 -2.81
CA GLU A 124 19.80 -35.13 -4.23
C GLU A 124 21.11 -34.45 -4.64
N MET A 125 21.32 -33.20 -4.20
CA MET A 125 22.56 -32.46 -4.45
C MET A 125 23.75 -33.11 -3.76
N ALA A 126 23.60 -33.54 -2.50
CA ALA A 126 24.67 -34.24 -1.77
C ALA A 126 25.04 -35.57 -2.43
N SER A 127 24.04 -36.34 -2.88
CA SER A 127 24.26 -37.58 -3.64
C SER A 127 25.00 -37.31 -4.95
N ARG A 128 24.58 -36.29 -5.71
CA ARG A 128 25.24 -35.88 -6.95
C ARG A 128 26.70 -35.48 -6.71
N ILE A 129 26.97 -34.66 -5.70
CA ILE A 129 28.34 -34.25 -5.34
C ILE A 129 29.20 -35.47 -4.99
N ARG A 130 28.67 -36.42 -4.21
CA ARG A 130 29.40 -37.65 -3.88
C ARG A 130 29.70 -38.49 -5.12
N HIS A 131 28.73 -38.62 -6.02
CA HIS A 131 28.92 -39.37 -7.26
C HIS A 131 29.97 -38.71 -8.16
N GLU A 132 29.87 -37.40 -8.37
CA GLU A 132 30.85 -36.63 -9.16
C GLU A 132 32.25 -36.70 -8.54
N ALA A 133 32.37 -36.60 -7.21
CA ALA A 133 33.64 -36.76 -6.51
C ALA A 133 34.23 -38.17 -6.68
N GLN A 134 33.40 -39.23 -6.62
CA GLN A 134 33.85 -40.60 -6.86
C GLN A 134 34.34 -40.81 -8.29
N VAL A 135 33.60 -40.31 -9.28
CA VAL A 135 33.98 -40.39 -10.69
C VAL A 135 35.29 -39.63 -10.92
N THR A 136 35.40 -38.42 -10.38
CA THR A 136 36.60 -37.59 -10.49
C THR A 136 37.81 -38.27 -9.85
N ALA A 137 37.65 -38.84 -8.65
CA ALA A 137 38.70 -39.59 -7.98
C ALA A 137 39.16 -40.81 -8.81
N GLN A 138 38.25 -41.53 -9.45
CA GLN A 138 38.61 -42.66 -10.32
C GLN A 138 39.39 -42.20 -11.55
N ILE A 139 38.97 -41.10 -12.19
CA ILE A 139 39.67 -40.52 -13.33
C ILE A 139 41.08 -40.10 -12.91
N GLU A 140 41.22 -39.43 -11.77
CA GLU A 140 42.52 -38.95 -11.30
C GLU A 140 43.47 -40.09 -10.92
N VAL A 141 42.94 -41.17 -10.31
CA VAL A 141 43.73 -42.39 -10.03
C VAL A 141 44.19 -43.06 -11.33
N GLN A 142 43.33 -43.11 -12.35
CA GLN A 142 43.74 -43.66 -13.66
C GLN A 142 44.83 -42.79 -14.31
N ARG A 143 44.70 -41.47 -14.23
CA ARG A 143 45.68 -40.51 -14.73
C ARG A 143 47.03 -40.67 -14.03
N ALA A 144 47.03 -40.68 -12.70
CA ALA A 144 48.25 -40.89 -11.91
C ALA A 144 48.93 -42.24 -12.20
N ARG A 145 48.16 -43.30 -12.46
CA ARG A 145 48.71 -44.60 -12.87
C ARG A 145 49.34 -44.55 -14.27
N GLN A 146 48.75 -43.79 -15.19
CA GLN A 146 49.29 -43.62 -16.53
C GLN A 146 50.59 -42.82 -16.48
N ASP A 147 50.62 -41.72 -15.74
CA ASP A 147 51.81 -40.88 -15.55
C ASP A 147 52.96 -41.67 -14.90
N LEU A 148 52.68 -42.48 -13.87
CA LEU A 148 53.67 -43.37 -13.26
C LEU A 148 54.20 -44.42 -14.24
N ARG A 149 53.33 -44.96 -15.11
CA ARG A 149 53.75 -45.94 -16.12
C ARG A 149 54.68 -45.29 -17.14
N GLU A 150 54.36 -44.08 -17.60
CA GLU A 150 55.18 -43.34 -18.54
C GLU A 150 56.56 -43.02 -17.95
N SER A 151 56.59 -42.48 -16.72
CA SER A 151 57.85 -42.25 -15.99
C SER A 151 58.67 -43.52 -15.81
N PHE A 152 58.03 -44.64 -15.48
CA PHE A 152 58.72 -45.92 -15.28
C PHE A 152 59.31 -46.48 -16.59
N ILE A 153 58.60 -46.29 -17.72
CA ILE A 153 59.11 -46.67 -19.05
C ILE A 153 60.34 -45.82 -19.39
N ASP A 154 60.28 -44.50 -19.17
CA ASP A 154 61.40 -43.60 -19.43
C ASP A 154 62.63 -43.95 -18.57
N ASP A 155 62.44 -44.19 -17.28
CA ASP A 155 63.50 -44.62 -16.37
C ASP A 155 64.10 -45.97 -16.79
N SER A 156 63.26 -46.91 -17.21
CA SER A 156 63.71 -48.23 -17.70
C SER A 156 64.52 -48.12 -18.99
N ILE A 157 64.09 -47.26 -19.93
CA ILE A 157 64.83 -46.98 -21.16
C ILE A 157 66.17 -46.31 -20.84
N ALA A 158 66.18 -45.35 -19.91
CA ALA A 158 67.42 -44.69 -19.48
C ALA A 158 68.41 -45.68 -18.84
N ALA A 159 67.92 -46.56 -17.96
CA ALA A 159 68.73 -47.61 -17.34
C ALA A 159 69.26 -48.61 -18.39
N ALA A 160 68.41 -49.07 -19.31
CA ALA A 160 68.81 -49.96 -20.39
C ALA A 160 69.87 -49.31 -21.29
N ARG A 161 69.70 -48.03 -21.66
CA ARG A 161 70.71 -47.25 -22.41
C ARG A 161 72.04 -47.17 -21.67
N GLN A 162 72.01 -46.97 -20.35
CA GLN A 162 73.23 -46.89 -19.53
C GLN A 162 73.99 -48.22 -19.47
N VAL A 163 73.27 -49.35 -19.35
CA VAL A 163 73.87 -50.69 -19.39
C VAL A 163 74.43 -50.97 -20.78
N LEU A 164 73.64 -50.73 -21.84
CA LEU A 164 74.07 -50.95 -23.21
C LEU A 164 75.30 -50.12 -23.57
N ALA A 165 75.38 -48.87 -23.09
CA ALA A 165 76.55 -48.01 -23.32
C ALA A 165 77.82 -48.49 -22.58
N LYS A 166 77.69 -49.25 -21.49
CA LYS A 166 78.82 -49.80 -20.72
C LYS A 166 79.31 -51.14 -21.24
N ASP A 167 78.41 -52.01 -21.69
CA ASP A 167 78.72 -53.41 -22.05
C ASP A 167 78.89 -53.65 -23.56
N ILE A 168 78.76 -52.63 -24.42
CA ILE A 168 78.91 -52.84 -25.87
C ILE A 168 80.37 -53.15 -26.25
N GLY A 169 80.59 -54.34 -26.81
CA GLY A 169 81.88 -54.80 -27.32
C GLY A 169 81.92 -54.90 -28.85
N SER A 170 83.08 -55.26 -29.40
CA SER A 170 83.28 -55.44 -30.85
C SER A 170 82.48 -56.62 -31.45
N GLN A 171 82.17 -57.65 -30.64
CA GLN A 171 81.36 -58.79 -31.08
C GLN A 171 79.88 -58.44 -31.32
N ASP A 172 79.29 -57.55 -30.52
CA ASP A 172 77.89 -57.16 -30.68
C ASP A 172 77.69 -56.27 -31.90
N HIS A 173 78.68 -55.44 -32.25
CA HIS A 173 78.67 -54.64 -33.48
C HIS A 173 78.60 -55.50 -34.75
N SER A 174 79.32 -56.63 -34.79
CA SER A 174 79.28 -57.55 -35.92
C SER A 174 77.94 -58.31 -36.02
N LYS A 175 77.34 -58.68 -34.88
CA LYS A 175 76.00 -59.28 -34.85
C LYS A 175 74.93 -58.30 -35.31
N LEU A 176 74.96 -57.05 -34.82
CA LEU A 176 74.05 -55.98 -35.23
C LEU A 176 74.13 -55.69 -36.74
N GLN A 177 75.33 -55.67 -37.32
CA GLN A 177 75.50 -55.52 -38.78
C GLN A 177 74.90 -56.71 -39.54
N THR A 178 75.12 -57.93 -39.06
CA THR A 178 74.58 -59.15 -39.69
C THR A 178 73.05 -59.17 -39.62
N ASP A 179 72.47 -58.86 -38.47
CA ASP A 179 71.02 -58.80 -38.27
C ASP A 179 70.35 -57.66 -39.05
N PHE A 180 71.04 -56.53 -39.23
CA PHE A 180 70.56 -55.42 -40.06
C PHE A 180 70.48 -55.82 -41.54
N VAL A 181 71.54 -56.45 -42.08
CA VAL A 181 71.54 -56.97 -43.45
C VAL A 181 70.41 -57.99 -43.64
N LYS A 182 70.25 -58.90 -42.68
CA LYS A 182 69.21 -59.94 -42.71
C LYS A 182 67.78 -59.38 -42.63
N ASN A 183 67.54 -58.34 -41.84
CA ASN A 183 66.23 -57.67 -41.79
C ASN A 183 65.91 -56.87 -43.05
N ILE A 184 66.92 -56.24 -43.69
CA ILE A 184 66.70 -55.57 -44.97
C ILE A 184 66.40 -56.57 -46.08
N GLU A 185 67.06 -57.73 -46.11
CA GLU A 185 66.74 -58.80 -47.06
C GLU A 185 65.33 -59.37 -46.85
N ALA A 186 64.85 -59.43 -45.60
CA ALA A 186 63.51 -59.91 -45.28
C ALA A 186 62.38 -58.91 -45.60
N VAL A 187 62.67 -57.61 -45.66
CA VAL A 187 61.71 -56.55 -46.06
C VAL A 187 61.70 -56.33 -47.58
N ASN A 188 62.72 -56.83 -48.30
CA ASN A 188 62.86 -56.70 -49.75
C ASN A 188 62.47 -57.98 -50.52
N GLN A 189 61.81 -58.93 -49.85
CA GLN A 189 61.04 -60.04 -50.42
C GLN A 189 59.54 -59.79 -50.20
#